data_AF-A0AAW4PSM9-F1
#
_entry.id   AF-A0AAW4PSM9-F1
#
_cell.length_a   1.000
_cell.length_b   1.000
_cell.length_c   1.000
_cell.angle_alpha   90.00
_cell.angle_beta   90.00
_cell.angle_gamma   90.00
#
_symmetry.space_group_name_H-M   'P 1'
#
loop_
_entity.id
_entity.type
_entity.pdbx_description
1 polymer ?
#
loop_
_entity_poly.entity_id
_entity_poly.type
_entity_poly.pdbx_seq_one_letter_code
_entity_poly.pdbx_strand_id
1 'polypeptide(L)'
;MERQLSESHAVLWTVVILASLFDIVTTIVGLERGLTEGNAVARAFVETYGTPGIGLLKFSALVLVVVCWAWFDDRRATAVLAAFALVSLLVVASNALTLASL
;
A
#
# COMPACT_ATOMS: atom_id res chain seq x y z
N MET A 1 -7.43 -18.54 -17.89
CA MET A 1 -8.47 -18.56 -16.84
C MET A 1 -8.72 -17.13 -16.42
N GLU A 2 -9.83 -16.53 -16.83
CA GLU A 2 -10.30 -15.26 -16.25
C GLU A 2 -10.92 -15.57 -14.89
N ARG A 3 -10.35 -15.02 -13.81
CA ARG A 3 -10.94 -15.10 -12.48
C ARG A 3 -12.06 -14.06 -12.42
N GLN A 4 -13.31 -14.49 -12.22
CA GLN A 4 -14.41 -13.57 -12.01
C GLN A 4 -14.19 -12.78 -10.70
N LEU A 5 -14.20 -11.44 -10.81
CA LEU A 5 -14.13 -10.55 -9.65
C LEU A 5 -15.45 -10.62 -8.89
N SER A 6 -15.44 -11.33 -7.75
CA SER A 6 -16.52 -11.23 -6.77
C SER A 6 -16.66 -9.78 -6.28
N GLU A 7 -17.87 -9.38 -5.89
CA GLU A 7 -18.15 -8.06 -5.30
C GLU A 7 -17.23 -7.77 -4.10
N SER A 8 -16.99 -8.76 -3.24
CA SER A 8 -16.06 -8.62 -2.11
C SER A 8 -14.62 -8.37 -2.55
N HIS A 9 -14.17 -9.00 -3.64
CA HIS A 9 -12.83 -8.74 -4.19
C HIS A 9 -12.75 -7.36 -4.81
N ALA A 10 -13.80 -6.90 -5.49
CA ALA A 10 -13.85 -5.55 -6.05
C ALA A 10 -13.77 -4.48 -4.95
N VAL A 11 -14.51 -4.65 -3.85
CA VAL A 11 -14.44 -3.75 -2.68
C VAL A 11 -13.04 -3.77 -2.08
N LEU A 12 -12.48 -4.95 -1.80
CA LEU A 12 -11.14 -5.07 -1.22
C LEU A 12 -10.07 -4.45 -2.12
N TRP A 13 -10.11 -4.70 -3.43
CA TRP A 13 -9.20 -4.07 -4.39
C TRP A 13 -9.33 -2.55 -4.40
N THR A 14 -10.55 -2.03 -4.35
CA THR A 14 -10.80 -0.59 -4.28
C THR A 14 -10.16 0.01 -3.03
N VAL A 15 -10.35 -0.62 -1.86
CA VAL A 15 -9.72 -0.20 -0.60
C VAL A 15 -8.20 -0.24 -0.71
N VAL A 16 -7.65 -1.33 -1.25
CA VAL A 16 -6.20 -1.50 -1.45
C VAL A 16 -5.62 -0.39 -2.32
N ILE A 17 -6.27 -0.07 -3.45
CA ILE A 17 -5.79 0.97 -4.38
C ILE A 17 -5.87 2.36 -3.72
N LEU A 18 -7.01 2.69 -3.10
CA LEU A 18 -7.21 3.99 -2.47
C LEU A 18 -6.26 4.20 -1.28
N ALA A 19 -6.14 3.20 -0.40
CA ALA A 19 -5.18 3.23 0.69
C ALA A 19 -3.76 3.35 0.14
N SER A 20 -3.44 2.67 -0.96
CA SER A 20 -2.10 2.77 -1.55
C SER A 20 -1.77 4.16 -2.08
N LEU A 21 -2.74 4.81 -2.73
CA LEU A 21 -2.58 6.17 -3.22
C LEU A 21 -2.39 7.15 -2.06
N PHE A 22 -3.22 7.03 -1.02
CA PHE A 22 -3.14 7.91 0.14
C PHE A 22 -1.85 7.72 0.92
N ASP A 23 -1.36 6.48 1.02
CA ASP A 23 -0.07 6.15 1.63
C ASP A 23 1.06 6.88 0.92
N ILE A 24 1.16 6.75 -0.41
CA ILE A 24 2.17 7.44 -1.22
C ILE A 24 2.11 8.96 -0.98
N VAL A 25 0.92 9.57 -1.06
CA VAL A 25 0.75 11.02 -0.89
C VAL A 25 1.17 11.45 0.51
N THR A 26 0.70 10.76 1.55
CA THR A 26 1.01 11.14 2.94
C THR A 26 2.50 10.97 3.27
N THR A 27 3.15 9.92 2.77
CA THR A 27 4.60 9.74 2.95
C THR A 27 5.39 10.84 2.25
N ILE A 28 5.06 11.16 0.99
CA ILE A 28 5.74 12.23 0.25
C ILE A 28 5.61 13.57 0.97
N VAL A 29 4.37 13.93 1.36
CA VAL A 29 4.10 15.17 2.10
C VAL A 29 4.81 15.18 3.45
N GLY A 30 4.92 14.04 4.13
CA GLY A 30 5.66 13.91 5.38
C GLY A 30 7.14 14.22 5.21
N LEU A 31 7.77 13.64 4.19
CA LEU A 31 9.18 13.88 3.88
C LEU A 31 9.44 15.34 3.48
N GLU A 32 8.56 15.94 2.69
CA GLU A 32 8.65 17.36 2.32
C GLU A 32 8.54 18.30 3.55
N ARG A 33 7.83 17.86 4.60
CA ARG A 33 7.71 18.56 5.89
C ARG A 33 8.83 18.23 6.87
N GLY A 34 9.84 17.45 6.45
CA GLY A 34 11.01 17.12 7.27
C GLY A 34 10.80 15.95 8.25
N LEU A 35 9.71 15.19 8.12
CA LEU A 35 9.59 13.91 8.82
C LEU A 35 10.62 12.93 8.27
N THR A 36 11.06 12.00 9.11
CA THR A 36 11.98 10.93 8.71
C THR A 36 11.23 9.63 8.50
N GLU A 37 11.62 8.88 7.47
CA GLU A 37 11.03 7.57 7.18
C GLU A 37 11.55 6.51 8.16
N GLY A 38 10.64 5.96 8.97
CA GLY A 38 10.96 4.92 9.95
C GLY A 38 11.12 3.53 9.33
N ASN A 39 10.57 3.31 8.13
CA ASN A 39 10.69 2.05 7.42
C ASN A 39 12.03 1.99 6.66
N ALA A 40 12.93 1.10 7.10
CA ALA A 40 14.25 0.93 6.49
C ALA A 40 14.20 0.60 4.98
N VAL A 41 13.18 -0.12 4.52
CA VAL A 41 12.99 -0.44 3.10
C VAL A 41 12.56 0.80 2.32
N ALA A 42 11.56 1.54 2.82
CA ALA A 42 11.12 2.78 2.18
C ALA A 42 12.24 3.80 2.10
N ARG A 43 13.02 3.95 3.17
CA ARG A 43 14.22 4.78 3.20
C ARG A 43 15.24 4.35 2.15
N ALA A 44 15.55 3.05 2.03
CA ALA A 44 16.48 2.57 1.01
C ALA A 44 16.01 2.87 -0.43
N PHE A 45 14.71 2.77 -0.68
CA PHE A 45 14.12 3.15 -1.97
C PHE A 45 14.25 4.65 -2.23
N VAL A 46 14.00 5.50 -1.23
CA VAL A 46 14.16 6.95 -1.35
C VAL A 46 15.62 7.34 -1.55
N GLU A 47 16.55 6.71 -0.83
CA GLU A 47 17.99 6.94 -1.00
C GLU A 47 18.49 6.54 -2.40
N THR A 48 17.91 5.49 -2.98
CA THR A 48 18.32 4.97 -4.30
C THR A 48 17.66 5.70 -5.47
N TYR A 49 16.37 6.04 -5.34
CA TYR A 49 15.52 6.51 -6.45
C TYR A 49 14.91 7.90 -6.21
N GLY A 50 15.20 8.56 -5.08
CA GLY A 50 14.55 9.80 -4.66
C GLY A 50 13.09 9.59 -4.27
N THR A 51 12.30 10.67 -4.25
CA THR A 51 10.85 10.65 -3.98
C THR A 51 10.07 9.62 -4.83
N PRO A 52 10.37 9.40 -6.12
CA PRO A 52 9.75 8.33 -6.92
C PRO A 52 9.92 6.92 -6.33
N GLY A 53 10.93 6.70 -5.50
CA GLY A 53 11.18 5.44 -4.80
C GLY A 53 10.01 4.95 -3.94
N ILE A 54 9.21 5.86 -3.38
CA ILE A 54 8.00 5.50 -2.61
C ILE A 54 6.96 4.84 -3.53
N GLY A 55 6.73 5.44 -4.70
CA GLY A 55 5.83 4.88 -5.71
C GLY A 55 6.30 3.52 -6.20
N LEU A 56 7.61 3.36 -6.44
CA LEU A 56 8.21 2.09 -6.84
C LEU A 56 8.05 1.00 -5.77
N LEU A 57 8.28 1.33 -4.51
CA LEU A 57 8.08 0.40 -3.41
C LEU A 57 6.60 -0.03 -3.32
N LYS A 58 5.68 0.94 -3.39
CA LYS A 58 4.25 0.63 -3.31
C LYS A 58 3.76 -0.19 -4.50
N PHE A 59 4.23 0.14 -5.70
CA PHE A 59 3.95 -0.65 -6.90
C PHE A 59 4.46 -2.09 -6.76
N SER A 60 5.68 -2.27 -6.24
CA SER A 60 6.25 -3.60 -6.00
C SER A 60 5.40 -4.41 -5.02
N ALA A 61 4.92 -3.78 -3.94
CA ALA A 61 4.00 -4.42 -2.99
C ALA A 61 2.67 -4.80 -3.66
N LEU A 62 2.09 -3.92 -4.48
CA LEU A 62 0.86 -4.21 -5.22
C LEU A 62 1.04 -5.37 -6.20
N VAL A 63 2.17 -5.45 -6.91
CA VAL A 63 2.47 -6.59 -7.79
C VAL A 63 2.51 -7.89 -7.00
N LEU A 64 3.14 -7.92 -5.82
CA LEU A 64 3.14 -9.09 -4.95
C LEU A 64 1.73 -9.50 -4.52
N VAL A 65 0.87 -8.54 -4.19
CA VAL A 65 -0.54 -8.80 -3.85
C VAL A 65 -1.28 -9.39 -5.04
N VAL A 66 -1.11 -8.84 -6.24
CA VAL A 66 -1.71 -9.37 -7.48
C VAL A 66 -1.27 -10.81 -7.73
N VAL A 67 0.04 -11.08 -7.63
CA VAL A 67 0.59 -12.43 -7.84
C VAL A 67 0.02 -13.42 -6.82
N CYS A 68 0.01 -13.07 -5.54
CA CYS A 68 -0.59 -13.90 -4.49
C CYS A 68 -2.08 -14.13 -4.73
N TRP A 69 -2.84 -13.08 -5.04
CA TRP A 69 -4.27 -13.17 -5.33
C TRP A 69 -4.55 -14.07 -6.54
N ALA A 70 -3.75 -13.97 -7.60
CA ALA A 70 -3.89 -14.79 -8.80
C ALA A 70 -3.52 -16.26 -8.57
N TRP A 71 -2.55 -16.54 -7.69
CA TRP A 71 -2.05 -17.88 -7.43
C TRP A 71 -2.93 -18.70 -6.48
N PHE A 72 -3.56 -18.06 -5.49
CA PHE A 72 -4.29 -18.76 -4.44
C PHE A 72 -5.76 -19.06 -4.78
N ASP A 73 -6.33 -20.08 -4.13
CA ASP A 73 -7.78 -20.34 -4.14
C ASP A 73 -8.56 -19.17 -3.50
N ASP A 74 -9.86 -19.06 -3.76
CA ASP A 74 -10.69 -17.92 -3.35
C ASP A 74 -10.59 -17.57 -1.87
N ARG A 75 -10.52 -18.56 -0.99
CA ARG A 75 -10.44 -18.30 0.45
C ARG A 75 -9.11 -17.66 0.83
N ARG A 76 -8.00 -18.18 0.31
CA ARG A 76 -6.66 -17.63 0.56
C ARG A 76 -6.45 -16.30 -0.15
N ALA A 77 -6.94 -16.15 -1.38
CA ALA A 77 -6.89 -14.88 -2.12
C ALA A 77 -7.66 -13.77 -1.39
N THR A 78 -8.84 -14.08 -0.84
CA THR A 78 -9.61 -13.14 -0.01
C THR A 78 -8.84 -12.77 1.26
N ALA A 79 -8.20 -13.73 1.93
CA ALA A 79 -7.39 -13.47 3.11
C ALA A 79 -6.19 -12.55 2.81
N VAL A 80 -5.51 -12.75 1.68
CA VAL A 80 -4.41 -11.88 1.22
C VAL A 80 -4.90 -10.45 1.01
N LEU A 81 -6.00 -10.28 0.29
CA LEU A 81 -6.58 -8.95 0.04
C LEU A 81 -7.03 -8.28 1.33
N ALA A 82 -7.73 -8.99 2.21
CA ALA A 82 -8.21 -8.46 3.48
C ALA A 82 -7.05 -8.06 4.40
N ALA A 83 -6.02 -8.90 4.52
CA ALA A 83 -4.84 -8.60 5.33
C ALA A 83 -4.10 -7.37 4.80
N PHE A 84 -3.86 -7.31 3.49
CA PHE A 84 -3.17 -6.17 2.86
C PHE A 84 -3.99 -4.88 2.98
N ALA A 85 -5.31 -4.94 2.77
CA ALA A 85 -6.21 -3.80 2.94
C ALA A 85 -6.18 -3.27 4.37
N LEU A 86 -6.30 -4.15 5.37
CA LEU A 86 -6.29 -3.77 6.78
C LEU A 86 -4.98 -3.09 7.18
N VAL A 87 -3.85 -3.69 6.85
CA VAL A 87 -2.53 -3.10 7.15
C VAL A 87 -2.35 -1.77 6.43
N SER A 88 -2.75 -1.68 5.16
CA SER A 88 -2.65 -0.43 4.39
C SER A 88 -3.48 0.69 5.00
N LEU A 89 -4.70 0.40 5.46
CA LEU A 89 -5.55 1.37 6.14
C LEU A 89 -4.93 1.86 7.46
N LEU A 90 -4.35 0.96 8.26
CA LEU A 90 -3.69 1.33 9.52
C LEU A 90 -2.48 2.24 9.29
N VAL A 91 -1.64 1.92 8.30
CA VAL A 91 -0.48 2.74 7.95
C VAL A 91 -0.92 4.10 7.44
N VAL A 92 -1.88 4.15 6.52
CA VAL A 92 -2.46 5.40 6.01
C VAL A 92 -3.03 6.26 7.13
N ALA A 93 -3.80 5.66 8.04
CA ALA A 93 -4.37 6.37 9.18
C ALA A 93 -3.26 6.92 10.08
N SER A 94 -2.21 6.13 10.35
CA SER A 94 -1.04 6.58 11.12
C SER A 94 -0.36 7.77 10.45
N ASN A 95 -0.05 7.69 9.15
CA ASN A 95 0.58 8.79 8.40
C ASN A 95 -0.30 10.04 8.43
N ALA A 96 -1.62 9.89 8.24
CA ALA A 96 -2.56 10.99 8.27
C ALA A 96 -2.61 11.67 9.65
N LEU A 97 -2.64 10.88 10.73
CA LEU A 97 -2.62 11.39 12.10
C LEU A 97 -1.32 12.11 12.42
N THR A 98 -0.17 11.56 12.01
CA THR A 98 1.13 12.22 12.17
C THR A 98 1.15 13.55 11.44
N LEU A 99 0.70 13.59 10.19
CA LEU A 99 0.62 14.84 9.42
C LEU A 99 -0.36 15.86 10.02
N ALA A 100 -1.49 15.42 10.57
CA ALA A 100 -2.47 16.29 11.21
C ALA A 100 -2.00 16.85 12.56
N SER A 101 -0.98 16.23 13.17
CA SER A 101 -0.39 16.68 14.44
C SER A 101 0.80 17.65 14.28
N LEU A 102 1.21 17.93 13.04
CA LEU A 102 2.23 18.93 12.69
C LEU A 102 1.61 20.34 12.64
#